data_AF-A0A8H4J5B0-F1
#
_entry.id   AF-A0A8H4J5B0-F1
#
_cell.length_a   1.000
_cell.length_b   1.000
_cell.length_c   1.000
_cell.angle_alpha   90.00
_cell.angle_beta   90.00
_cell.angle_gamma   90.00
#
_symmetry.space_group_name_H-M   'P 1'
#
loop_
_entity.id
_entity.type
_entity.pdbx_description
1 polymer ?
#
loop_
_entity_poly.entity_id
_entity_poly.type
_entity_poly.pdbx_seq_one_letter_code
_entity_poly.pdbx_strand_id
1 'polypeptide(L)'
;MASDLGLHHSNPADPSLKDLNPVDIEVRRRLFWSCQFWDKAISLYTGRMPALTDVPDNVSFVFLDDSSEAESWSPFCADSVAMTRLAPGEYPTRKGHYVSCFANSCKLSVIINDIIINLYSRRGVRNLNGDLEQITTKLAAWRAQSPAHLKYDAEDLPEICPPPHIISQNLLYHTSVILAHRPFWSGPAHYEACVSAAQSIEKLLLLIERTFGFDNITCLMAYCVYTGASALLRDAKSGNADAAAKVQTFTRALRTGAKKCPLLERSLDIIKKGLFKPSPA
;
A
#
# COMPACT_ATOMS: atom_id res chain seq x y z
N MET A 1 7.76 19.66 12.63
CA MET A 1 6.46 20.30 12.38
C MET A 1 5.30 19.56 13.04
N ALA A 2 4.98 18.30 12.68
CA ALA A 2 3.84 17.58 13.29
C ALA A 2 3.96 17.44 14.82
N SER A 3 5.16 17.12 15.32
CA SER A 3 5.46 17.09 16.75
C SER A 3 5.39 18.48 17.39
N ASP A 4 5.94 19.50 16.72
CA ASP A 4 5.93 20.89 17.21
C ASP A 4 4.51 21.46 17.33
N LEU A 5 3.59 21.02 16.46
CA LEU A 5 2.16 21.36 16.53
C LEU A 5 1.41 20.56 17.61
N GLY A 6 2.08 19.64 18.31
CA GLY A 6 1.49 18.81 19.36
C GLY A 6 0.43 17.83 18.84
N LEU A 7 0.49 17.42 17.56
CA LEU A 7 -0.55 16.56 16.97
C LEU A 7 -0.61 15.15 17.59
N HIS A 8 0.46 14.73 18.25
CA HIS A 8 0.57 13.45 18.94
C HIS A 8 -0.21 13.43 20.28
N HIS A 9 -0.57 14.60 20.81
CA HIS A 9 -1.46 14.68 21.96
C HIS A 9 -2.90 14.42 21.52
N SER A 10 -3.46 13.31 21.97
CA SER A 10 -4.83 12.89 21.65
C SER A 10 -5.72 12.69 22.90
N ASN A 11 -5.18 12.92 24.10
CA ASN A 11 -5.88 12.70 25.36
C ASN A 11 -6.77 13.90 25.70
N PRO A 12 -8.10 13.77 25.77
CA PRO A 12 -8.98 14.88 26.15
C PRO A 12 -8.68 15.48 27.53
N ALA A 13 -8.02 14.73 28.41
CA ALA A 13 -7.57 15.21 29.72
C ALA A 13 -6.32 16.11 29.67
N ASP A 14 -5.67 16.22 28.51
CA ASP A 14 -4.53 17.10 28.29
C ASP A 14 -4.96 18.56 28.41
N PRO A 15 -4.37 19.35 29.32
CA PRO A 15 -4.67 20.78 29.47
C PRO A 15 -4.57 21.56 28.15
N SER A 16 -3.67 21.16 27.24
CA SER A 16 -3.48 21.81 25.94
C SER A 16 -4.62 21.57 24.94
N LEU A 17 -5.51 20.62 25.23
CA LEU A 17 -6.65 20.26 24.38
C LEU A 17 -8.00 20.73 24.97
N LYS A 18 -8.02 21.33 26.17
CA LYS A 18 -9.25 21.73 26.87
C LYS A 18 -10.07 22.79 26.14
N ASP A 19 -9.42 23.67 25.40
CA ASP A 19 -10.07 24.77 24.67
C ASP A 19 -10.46 24.39 23.23
N LEU A 20 -10.14 23.16 22.79
CA LEU A 20 -10.43 22.71 21.44
C LEU A 20 -11.84 22.14 21.33
N ASN A 21 -12.52 22.47 20.23
CA ASN A 21 -13.82 21.87 19.95
C ASN A 21 -13.65 20.43 19.40
N PRO A 22 -14.73 19.62 19.33
CA PRO A 22 -14.64 18.25 18.83
C PRO A 22 -14.14 18.13 17.39
N VAL A 23 -14.42 19.12 16.54
CA VAL A 23 -13.97 19.17 15.14
C VAL A 23 -12.45 19.37 15.10
N ASP A 24 -11.90 20.26 15.92
CA ASP A 24 -10.46 20.50 16.01
C ASP A 24 -9.72 19.24 16.46
N ILE A 25 -10.28 18.52 17.45
CA ILE A 25 -9.71 17.25 17.94
C ILE A 25 -9.70 16.19 16.81
N GLU A 26 -10.79 16.07 16.06
CA GLU A 26 -10.90 15.14 14.94
C GLU A 26 -9.91 15.49 13.81
N VAL A 27 -9.81 16.76 13.44
CA VAL A 27 -8.86 17.25 12.43
C VAL A 27 -7.43 16.96 12.85
N ARG A 28 -7.05 17.25 14.11
CA ARG A 28 -5.71 16.96 14.63
C ARG A 28 -5.39 15.48 14.56
N ARG A 29 -6.34 14.60 14.93
CA ARG A 29 -6.17 13.14 14.87
C ARG A 29 -5.97 12.65 13.44
N ARG A 30 -6.77 13.13 12.49
CA ARG A 30 -6.62 12.80 11.06
C ARG A 30 -5.30 13.29 10.49
N LEU A 31 -4.87 14.50 10.85
CA LEU A 31 -3.58 15.05 10.42
C LEU A 31 -2.42 14.21 10.98
N PHE A 32 -2.45 13.87 12.27
CA PHE A 32 -1.44 12.99 12.87
C PHE A 32 -1.32 11.67 12.11
N TRP A 33 -2.44 10.96 11.93
CA TRP A 33 -2.45 9.67 11.24
C TRP A 33 -2.08 9.80 9.75
N SER A 34 -2.43 10.91 9.10
CA SER A 34 -2.01 11.20 7.73
C SER A 34 -0.49 11.37 7.64
N CYS A 35 0.11 12.12 8.56
CA CYS A 35 1.57 12.25 8.64
C CYS A 35 2.22 10.89 8.91
N GLN A 36 1.69 10.10 9.84
CA GLN A 36 2.20 8.77 10.15
C GLN A 36 2.14 7.83 8.93
N PHE A 37 1.04 7.82 8.18
CA PHE A 37 0.88 7.01 6.98
C PHE A 37 1.82 7.46 5.85
N TRP A 38 1.80 8.74 5.49
CA TRP A 38 2.55 9.26 4.34
C TRP A 38 4.05 9.24 4.56
N ASP A 39 4.53 9.46 5.79
CA ASP A 39 5.95 9.28 6.13
C ASP A 39 6.43 7.87 5.74
N LYS A 40 5.68 6.82 6.10
CA LYS A 40 6.01 5.42 5.79
C LYS A 40 5.89 5.14 4.29
N ALA A 41 4.82 5.59 3.65
CA ALA A 41 4.60 5.40 2.22
C ALA A 41 5.72 6.03 1.37
N ILE A 42 6.15 7.24 1.72
CA ILE A 42 7.24 7.96 1.03
C ILE A 42 8.59 7.34 1.36
N SER A 43 8.82 6.92 2.61
CA SER A 43 10.03 6.19 3.03
C SER A 43 10.21 4.89 2.25
N LEU A 44 9.14 4.11 2.07
CA LEU A 44 9.14 2.93 1.21
C LEU A 44 9.56 3.27 -0.22
N TYR A 45 8.95 4.30 -0.81
CA TYR A 45 9.24 4.72 -2.18
C TYR A 45 10.68 5.19 -2.37
N THR A 46 11.19 5.98 -1.43
CA THR A 46 12.52 6.60 -1.52
C THR A 46 13.64 5.72 -0.96
N GLY A 47 13.30 4.60 -0.31
CA GLY A 47 14.26 3.75 0.39
C GLY A 47 14.92 4.43 1.59
N ARG A 48 14.24 5.41 2.21
CA ARG A 48 14.74 6.15 3.37
C ARG A 48 14.08 5.67 4.66
N MET A 49 14.72 5.93 5.80
CA MET A 49 14.09 5.70 7.10
C MET A 49 12.92 6.67 7.31
N PRO A 50 11.83 6.25 7.97
CA PRO A 50 10.75 7.14 8.37
C PRO A 50 11.25 8.16 9.41
N ALA A 51 10.73 9.37 9.34
CA ALA A 51 11.02 10.42 10.33
C ALA A 51 10.19 10.24 11.60
N LEU A 52 8.98 9.69 11.47
CA LEU A 52 8.06 9.42 12.57
C LEU A 52 8.10 7.93 12.88
N THR A 53 9.05 7.50 13.71
CA THR A 53 9.22 6.08 14.07
C THR A 53 8.31 5.64 15.20
N ASP A 54 7.91 6.57 16.06
CA ASP A 54 7.21 6.26 17.30
C ASP A 54 5.73 6.64 17.18
N VAL A 55 4.88 5.75 17.67
CA VAL A 55 3.44 5.98 17.82
C VAL A 55 3.13 5.89 19.31
N PRO A 56 2.65 6.98 19.94
CA PRO A 56 2.32 6.94 21.36
C PRO A 56 1.15 5.98 21.64
N ASP A 57 1.20 5.26 22.76
CA ASP A 57 0.19 4.24 23.14
C ASP A 57 -1.23 4.81 23.30
N ASN A 58 -1.36 6.12 23.49
CA ASN A 58 -2.63 6.79 23.74
C ASN A 58 -3.36 7.27 22.47
N VAL A 59 -2.80 7.07 21.28
CA VAL A 59 -3.43 7.53 20.03
C VAL A 59 -4.41 6.49 19.50
N SER A 60 -5.69 6.83 19.52
CA SER A 60 -6.76 5.98 19.04
C SER A 60 -6.88 5.97 17.50
N PHE A 61 -7.26 4.81 16.95
CA PHE A 61 -7.71 4.65 15.56
C PHE A 61 -9.22 4.92 15.38
N VAL A 62 -9.90 5.36 16.43
CA VAL A 62 -11.31 5.72 16.40
C VAL A 62 -11.43 7.18 15.94
N PHE A 63 -12.10 7.37 14.81
CA PHE A 63 -12.48 8.68 14.28
C PHE A 63 -13.90 8.98 14.72
N LEU A 64 -14.13 10.23 15.14
CA LEU A 64 -15.43 10.67 15.68
C LEU A 64 -16.42 11.05 14.57
N ASP A 65 -15.91 11.42 13.40
CA ASP A 65 -16.70 11.79 12.22
C ASP A 65 -16.72 10.64 11.19
N ASP A 66 -17.89 10.06 10.97
CA ASP A 66 -18.14 9.02 9.98
C ASP A 66 -19.03 9.49 8.82
N SER A 67 -19.29 10.79 8.70
CA SER A 67 -20.18 11.37 7.68
C SER A 67 -19.85 10.94 6.24
N SER A 68 -18.57 10.75 5.94
CA SER A 68 -18.07 10.34 4.62
C SER A 68 -18.04 8.81 4.41
N GLU A 69 -18.33 7.98 5.43
CA GLU A 69 -18.27 6.51 5.31
C GLU A 69 -19.30 5.98 4.31
N ALA A 70 -20.52 6.53 4.34
CA ALA A 70 -21.63 6.14 3.47
C ALA A 70 -21.75 6.99 2.20
N GLU A 71 -20.87 7.96 2.00
CA GLU A 71 -20.88 8.83 0.82
C GLU A 71 -20.65 8.00 -0.45
N SER A 72 -21.38 8.34 -1.52
CA SER A 72 -21.21 7.66 -2.80
C SER A 72 -19.90 8.07 -3.46
N TRP A 73 -19.14 7.09 -3.93
CA TRP A 73 -17.96 7.28 -4.76
C TRP A 73 -18.31 6.99 -6.21
N SER A 74 -17.87 7.89 -7.09
CA SER A 74 -17.87 7.70 -8.53
C SER A 74 -16.51 8.11 -9.10
N PRO A 75 -16.09 7.51 -10.22
CA PRO A 75 -14.91 7.98 -10.94
C PRO A 75 -15.06 9.46 -11.28
N PHE A 76 -14.04 10.25 -10.98
CA PHE A 76 -14.04 11.67 -11.30
C PHE A 76 -14.17 11.86 -12.82
N CYS A 77 -15.05 12.74 -13.27
CA CYS A 77 -15.22 13.05 -14.69
C CYS A 77 -14.94 14.54 -14.89
N ALA A 78 -13.70 14.91 -15.21
CA ALA A 78 -13.40 16.25 -15.69
C ALA A 78 -13.33 16.22 -17.22
N ASP A 79 -14.10 17.09 -17.85
CA ASP A 79 -13.96 17.59 -19.22
C ASP A 79 -13.37 16.58 -20.22
N SER A 80 -14.21 15.60 -20.61
CA SER A 80 -14.04 14.68 -21.75
C SER A 80 -13.08 13.49 -21.64
N VAL A 81 -12.38 13.27 -20.53
CA VAL A 81 -11.52 12.07 -20.37
C VAL A 81 -12.21 11.02 -19.51
N ALA A 82 -12.59 9.90 -20.13
CA ALA A 82 -13.13 8.76 -19.40
C ALA A 82 -12.06 8.22 -18.42
N MET A 83 -12.33 8.33 -17.11
CA MET A 83 -11.49 7.75 -16.05
C MET A 83 -11.76 6.26 -15.83
N THR A 84 -12.73 5.71 -16.57
CA THR A 84 -13.01 4.27 -16.66
C THR A 84 -12.94 3.81 -18.11
N ARG A 85 -12.64 2.53 -18.31
CA ARG A 85 -12.79 1.83 -19.59
C ARG A 85 -14.21 1.32 -19.83
N LEU A 86 -15.08 1.44 -18.82
CA LEU A 86 -16.51 1.15 -18.91
C LEU A 86 -17.23 2.25 -19.69
N ALA A 87 -18.38 1.93 -20.29
CA ALA A 87 -19.20 2.93 -20.96
C ALA A 87 -19.76 3.95 -19.95
N PRO A 88 -20.11 5.17 -20.40
CA PRO A 88 -20.70 6.18 -19.52
C PRO A 88 -21.92 5.64 -18.75
N GLY A 89 -21.87 5.74 -17.42
CA GLY A 89 -22.96 5.27 -16.55
C GLY A 89 -22.91 3.78 -16.16
N GLU A 90 -21.97 2.99 -16.67
CA GLU A 90 -21.84 1.56 -16.32
C GLU A 90 -21.12 1.32 -14.99
N TYR A 91 -20.35 2.30 -14.48
CA TYR A 91 -19.71 2.14 -13.17
C TYR A 91 -20.80 2.16 -12.08
N PRO A 92 -20.94 1.09 -11.27
CA PRO A 92 -21.99 1.01 -10.27
C PRO A 92 -21.74 2.03 -9.16
N THR A 93 -22.81 2.60 -8.59
CA THR A 93 -22.68 3.43 -7.38
C THR A 93 -22.08 2.59 -6.26
N ARG A 94 -20.91 3.00 -5.77
CA ARG A 94 -20.21 2.36 -4.64
C ARG A 94 -20.17 3.34 -3.48
N LYS A 95 -20.11 2.84 -2.25
CA LYS A 95 -19.76 3.67 -1.10
C LYS A 95 -18.26 3.93 -1.09
N GLY A 96 -17.86 5.13 -0.69
CA GLY A 96 -16.46 5.53 -0.58
C GLY A 96 -15.73 4.85 0.57
N HIS A 97 -16.40 4.59 1.69
CA HIS A 97 -15.76 3.95 2.87
C HIS A 97 -14.48 4.69 3.33
N TYR A 98 -14.47 6.02 3.21
CA TYR A 98 -13.24 6.79 3.37
C TYR A 98 -12.67 6.70 4.79
N VAL A 99 -13.54 6.70 5.81
CA VAL A 99 -13.12 6.68 7.21
C VAL A 99 -12.57 5.32 7.59
N SER A 100 -13.30 4.25 7.27
CA SER A 100 -12.84 2.88 7.54
C SER A 100 -11.59 2.53 6.74
N CYS A 101 -11.49 2.94 5.47
CA CYS A 101 -10.30 2.72 4.65
C CYS A 101 -9.09 3.50 5.17
N PHE A 102 -9.28 4.76 5.58
CA PHE A 102 -8.20 5.55 6.15
C PHE A 102 -7.69 4.95 7.46
N ALA A 103 -8.60 4.61 8.38
CA ALA A 103 -8.26 3.97 9.65
C ALA A 103 -7.50 2.65 9.43
N ASN A 104 -7.97 1.82 8.50
CA ASN A 104 -7.34 0.54 8.22
C ASN A 104 -5.95 0.69 7.57
N SER A 105 -5.78 1.67 6.68
CA SER A 105 -4.49 2.03 6.09
C SER A 105 -3.49 2.56 7.14
N CYS A 106 -3.96 3.35 8.11
CA CYS A 106 -3.13 3.83 9.21
C CYS A 106 -2.63 2.68 10.09
N LYS A 107 -3.49 1.69 10.41
CA LYS A 107 -3.09 0.48 11.13
C LYS A 107 -2.02 -0.31 10.35
N LEU A 108 -2.17 -0.44 9.04
CA LEU A 108 -1.15 -1.09 8.19
C LEU A 108 0.17 -0.32 8.21
N SER A 109 0.13 1.02 8.23
CA SER A 109 1.35 1.85 8.28
C SER A 109 2.19 1.61 9.53
N VAL A 110 1.58 1.25 10.67
CA VAL A 110 2.31 0.86 11.88
C VAL A 110 3.10 -0.42 11.65
N ILE A 111 2.51 -1.40 10.96
CA ILE A 111 3.21 -2.65 10.63
C ILE A 111 4.32 -2.40 9.59
N ILE A 112 4.09 -1.52 8.62
CA ILE A 112 5.11 -1.10 7.65
C ILE A 112 6.29 -0.42 8.36
N ASN A 113 6.01 0.40 9.38
CA ASN A 113 7.06 0.99 10.21
C ASN A 113 7.90 -0.08 10.89
N ASP A 114 7.27 -1.10 11.49
CA ASP A 114 7.97 -2.24 12.10
C ASP A 114 8.84 -2.97 11.06
N ILE A 115 8.34 -3.19 9.85
CA ILE A 115 9.11 -3.78 8.74
C ILE A 115 10.36 -2.94 8.45
N ILE A 116 10.21 -1.63 8.23
CA ILE A 116 11.33 -0.75 7.88
C ILE A 116 12.35 -0.70 9.02
N ILE A 117 11.88 -0.50 10.26
CA ILE A 117 12.75 -0.32 11.42
C ILE A 117 13.44 -1.61 11.81
N ASN A 118 12.73 -2.75 11.84
CA ASN A 118 13.26 -3.99 12.40
C ASN A 118 13.99 -4.85 11.35
N LEU A 119 13.53 -4.87 10.10
CA LEU A 119 14.10 -5.73 9.07
C LEU A 119 15.10 -5.02 8.13
N TYR A 120 14.94 -3.71 7.91
CA TYR A 120 15.75 -2.97 6.92
C TYR A 120 16.73 -1.95 7.50
N SER A 121 16.62 -1.60 8.79
CA SER A 121 17.58 -0.68 9.42
C SER A 121 18.88 -1.41 9.83
N ARG A 122 20.04 -0.77 9.62
CA ARG A 122 21.37 -1.31 9.91
C ARG A 122 21.81 -1.15 11.39
N ARG A 123 20.97 -1.50 12.37
CA ARG A 123 21.31 -1.33 13.80
C ARG A 123 21.51 -2.65 14.55
N GLY A 124 22.75 -2.95 14.93
CA GLY A 124 23.09 -3.93 15.98
C GLY A 124 22.78 -5.40 15.66
N VAL A 125 23.03 -6.26 16.65
CA VAL A 125 22.65 -7.68 16.62
C VAL A 125 21.13 -7.77 16.85
N ARG A 126 20.40 -8.35 15.90
CA ARG A 126 18.94 -8.42 15.92
C ARG A 126 18.44 -9.86 15.76
N ASN A 127 17.35 -10.18 16.47
CA ASN A 127 16.61 -11.40 16.23
C ASN A 127 15.64 -11.22 15.06
N LEU A 128 16.20 -11.17 13.84
CA LEU A 128 15.41 -10.94 12.61
C LEU A 128 14.30 -11.97 12.42
N ASN A 129 14.52 -13.23 12.83
CA ASN A 129 13.49 -14.27 12.74
C ASN A 129 12.32 -13.99 13.68
N GLY A 130 12.60 -13.57 14.93
CA GLY A 130 11.55 -13.18 15.88
C GLY A 130 10.79 -11.94 15.41
N ASP A 131 11.49 -10.95 14.85
CA ASP A 131 10.86 -9.75 14.27
C ASP A 131 9.94 -10.14 13.10
N LEU A 132 10.38 -11.03 12.22
CA LEU A 132 9.57 -11.55 11.12
C LEU A 132 8.31 -12.27 11.62
N GLU A 133 8.43 -13.14 12.62
CA GLU A 133 7.31 -13.88 13.19
C GLU A 133 6.24 -12.92 13.76
N GLN A 134 6.68 -11.91 14.51
CA GLN A 134 5.79 -10.88 15.06
C GLN A 134 5.12 -10.07 13.95
N ILE A 135 5.88 -9.63 12.94
CA ILE A 135 5.34 -8.87 11.79
C ILE A 135 4.33 -9.71 11.02
N THR A 136 4.63 -10.99 10.76
CA THR A 136 3.75 -11.91 10.03
C THR A 136 2.45 -12.11 10.80
N THR A 137 2.54 -12.28 12.12
CA THR A 137 1.38 -12.38 13.01
C THR A 137 0.53 -11.11 12.98
N LYS A 138 1.16 -9.93 13.06
CA LYS A 138 0.47 -8.63 12.95
C LYS A 138 -0.20 -8.45 11.60
N LEU A 139 0.44 -8.83 10.48
CA LEU A 139 -0.15 -8.77 9.14
C LEU A 139 -1.36 -9.72 9.01
N ALA A 140 -1.26 -10.94 9.53
CA ALA A 140 -2.36 -11.89 9.53
C ALA A 140 -3.54 -11.38 10.36
N ALA A 141 -3.27 -10.88 11.58
CA ALA A 141 -4.28 -10.28 12.45
C ALA A 141 -4.94 -9.06 11.80
N TRP A 142 -4.16 -8.15 11.22
CA TRP A 142 -4.67 -6.99 10.49
C TRP A 142 -5.58 -7.41 9.33
N ARG A 143 -5.18 -8.42 8.55
CA ARG A 143 -5.98 -8.92 7.42
C ARG A 143 -7.29 -9.57 7.88
N ALA A 144 -7.26 -10.32 8.98
CA ALA A 144 -8.44 -10.95 9.57
C ALA A 144 -9.42 -9.94 10.16
N GLN A 145 -8.91 -8.88 10.79
CA GLN A 145 -9.72 -7.82 11.44
C GLN A 145 -10.15 -6.71 10.46
N SER A 146 -9.60 -6.70 9.24
CA SER A 146 -9.99 -5.72 8.22
C SER A 146 -11.46 -5.87 7.86
N PRO A 147 -12.23 -4.77 7.79
CA PRO A 147 -13.63 -4.81 7.36
C PRO A 147 -13.81 -5.51 6.01
N ALA A 148 -14.86 -6.33 5.89
CA ALA A 148 -15.09 -7.17 4.71
C ALA A 148 -15.15 -6.35 3.41
N HIS A 149 -15.78 -5.16 3.45
CA HIS A 149 -15.90 -4.26 2.29
C HIS A 149 -14.57 -3.63 1.83
N LEU A 150 -13.51 -3.75 2.63
CA LEU A 150 -12.16 -3.28 2.30
C LEU A 150 -11.21 -4.41 1.89
N LYS A 151 -11.65 -5.68 2.01
CA LYS A 151 -10.84 -6.87 1.81
C LYS A 151 -11.18 -7.52 0.47
N TYR A 152 -10.23 -7.49 -0.46
CA TYR A 152 -10.39 -8.14 -1.77
C TYR A 152 -9.40 -9.31 -1.87
N ASP A 153 -9.92 -10.52 -2.01
CA ASP A 153 -9.14 -11.73 -2.23
C ASP A 153 -8.83 -11.86 -3.71
N ALA A 154 -7.60 -12.23 -4.04
CA ALA A 154 -7.15 -12.36 -5.41
C ALA A 154 -7.84 -13.53 -6.15
N GLU A 155 -8.35 -14.53 -5.43
CA GLU A 155 -9.10 -15.65 -6.00
C GLU A 155 -10.60 -15.37 -6.17
N ASP A 156 -11.13 -14.32 -5.54
CA ASP A 156 -12.55 -13.96 -5.55
C ASP A 156 -12.72 -12.45 -5.79
N LEU A 157 -12.25 -12.01 -6.96
CA LEU A 157 -12.32 -10.61 -7.36
C LEU A 157 -13.64 -10.30 -8.09
N PRO A 158 -14.25 -9.13 -7.81
CA PRO A 158 -15.44 -8.69 -8.54
C PRO A 158 -15.11 -8.39 -10.01
N GLU A 159 -16.15 -8.30 -10.84
CA GLU A 159 -15.99 -7.89 -12.24
C GLU A 159 -15.50 -6.44 -12.36
N ILE A 160 -16.11 -5.53 -11.59
CA ILE A 160 -15.79 -4.10 -11.60
C ILE A 160 -14.96 -3.74 -10.37
N CYS A 161 -13.82 -3.08 -10.60
CA CYS A 161 -12.91 -2.63 -9.57
C CYS A 161 -13.61 -1.68 -8.58
N PRO A 162 -13.46 -1.87 -7.26
CA PRO A 162 -13.96 -0.93 -6.27
C PRO A 162 -13.16 0.39 -6.32
N PRO A 163 -13.53 1.40 -5.52
CA PRO A 163 -12.79 2.66 -5.47
C PRO A 163 -11.26 2.48 -5.33
N PRO A 164 -10.44 3.24 -6.08
CA PRO A 164 -8.99 3.03 -6.16
C PRO A 164 -8.24 3.05 -4.83
N HIS A 165 -8.69 3.85 -3.85
CA HIS A 165 -8.06 3.88 -2.51
C HIS A 165 -8.22 2.55 -1.76
N ILE A 166 -9.33 1.84 -1.97
CA ILE A 166 -9.57 0.52 -1.37
C ILE A 166 -8.63 -0.53 -1.99
N ILE A 167 -8.52 -0.57 -3.33
CA ILE A 167 -7.55 -1.49 -3.97
C ILE A 167 -6.11 -1.10 -3.63
N SER A 168 -5.78 0.18 -3.54
CA SER A 168 -4.44 0.64 -3.15
C SER A 168 -4.02 0.07 -1.79
N GLN A 169 -4.93 0.02 -0.82
CA GLN A 169 -4.68 -0.62 0.47
C GLN A 169 -4.41 -2.14 0.35
N ASN A 170 -5.13 -2.85 -0.53
CA ASN A 170 -4.91 -4.28 -0.78
C ASN A 170 -3.55 -4.53 -1.47
N LEU A 171 -3.18 -3.70 -2.45
CA LEU A 171 -1.85 -3.73 -3.07
C LEU A 171 -0.74 -3.50 -2.04
N LEU A 172 -0.94 -2.53 -1.13
CA LEU A 172 0.01 -2.22 -0.07
C LEU A 172 0.14 -3.35 0.95
N TYR A 173 -0.95 -4.07 1.25
CA TYR A 173 -0.90 -5.26 2.11
C TYR A 173 0.02 -6.35 1.52
N HIS A 174 -0.21 -6.76 0.27
CA HIS A 174 0.64 -7.77 -0.37
C HIS A 174 2.08 -7.28 -0.55
N THR A 175 2.27 -5.98 -0.81
CA THR A 175 3.59 -5.37 -0.83
C THR A 175 4.30 -5.49 0.52
N SER A 176 3.57 -5.28 1.62
CA SER A 176 4.10 -5.44 2.99
C SER A 176 4.51 -6.89 3.27
N VAL A 177 3.76 -7.88 2.78
CA VAL A 177 4.14 -9.31 2.84
C VAL A 177 5.46 -9.55 2.09
N ILE A 178 5.60 -9.03 0.87
CA ILE A 178 6.85 -9.16 0.08
C ILE A 178 8.02 -8.54 0.85
N LEU A 179 7.84 -7.34 1.42
CA LEU A 179 8.89 -6.65 2.16
C LEU A 179 9.26 -7.38 3.46
N ALA A 180 8.30 -7.97 4.18
CA ALA A 180 8.59 -8.73 5.38
C ALA A 180 9.47 -9.97 5.08
N HIS A 181 9.14 -10.73 4.03
CA HIS A 181 9.84 -11.98 3.71
C HIS A 181 11.11 -11.81 2.88
N ARG A 182 11.27 -10.68 2.16
CA ARG A 182 12.38 -10.46 1.23
C ARG A 182 13.79 -10.57 1.85
N PRO A 183 14.07 -10.15 3.10
CA PRO A 183 15.37 -10.38 3.71
C PRO A 183 15.74 -11.86 3.88
N PHE A 184 14.75 -12.76 3.86
CA PHE A 184 14.90 -14.20 4.10
C PHE A 184 14.70 -15.04 2.84
N TRP A 185 14.83 -14.42 1.66
CA TRP A 185 14.55 -15.00 0.34
C TRP A 185 15.34 -16.28 0.04
N SER A 186 16.45 -16.55 0.73
CA SER A 186 17.18 -17.81 0.63
C SER A 186 16.36 -19.02 1.09
N GLY A 187 15.41 -18.81 2.01
CA GLY A 187 14.46 -19.83 2.45
C GLY A 187 13.33 -20.02 1.43
N PRO A 188 13.03 -21.26 1.01
CA PRO A 188 12.02 -21.53 -0.02
C PRO A 188 10.62 -21.04 0.38
N ALA A 189 10.23 -21.19 1.64
CA ALA A 189 8.92 -20.74 2.13
C ALA A 189 8.77 -19.20 2.06
N HIS A 190 9.82 -18.45 2.38
CA HIS A 190 9.81 -16.99 2.29
C HIS A 190 9.79 -16.51 0.84
N TYR A 191 10.48 -17.24 -0.04
CA TYR A 191 10.40 -16.97 -1.47
C TYR A 191 9.00 -17.19 -2.01
N GLU A 192 8.38 -18.33 -1.69
CA GLU A 192 7.03 -18.66 -2.11
C GLU A 192 6.01 -17.61 -1.61
N ALA A 193 6.14 -17.15 -0.37
CA ALA A 193 5.32 -16.06 0.16
C ALA A 193 5.47 -14.77 -0.67
N CYS A 194 6.68 -14.41 -1.10
CA CYS A 194 6.90 -13.25 -1.96
C CYS A 194 6.28 -13.44 -3.36
N VAL A 195 6.42 -14.62 -3.95
CA VAL A 195 5.85 -14.96 -5.26
C VAL A 195 4.33 -14.96 -5.22
N SER A 196 3.71 -15.60 -4.23
CA SER A 196 2.26 -15.64 -4.04
C SER A 196 1.68 -14.24 -3.82
N ALA A 197 2.32 -13.43 -2.97
CA ALA A 197 1.92 -12.04 -2.79
C ALA A 197 2.03 -11.23 -4.08
N ALA A 198 3.08 -11.44 -4.88
CA ALA A 198 3.22 -10.76 -6.17
C ALA A 198 2.16 -11.19 -7.19
N GLN A 199 1.80 -12.48 -7.25
CA GLN A 199 0.69 -12.96 -8.07
C GLN A 199 -0.64 -12.30 -7.65
N SER A 200 -0.86 -12.12 -6.34
CA SER A 200 -2.04 -11.41 -5.84
C SER A 200 -2.06 -9.94 -6.27
N ILE A 201 -0.92 -9.25 -6.23
CA ILE A 201 -0.79 -7.87 -6.76
C ILE A 201 -1.12 -7.85 -8.26
N GLU A 202 -0.66 -8.82 -9.04
CA GLU A 202 -0.94 -8.88 -10.48
C GLU A 202 -2.43 -9.01 -10.79
N LYS A 203 -3.14 -9.90 -10.09
CA LYS A 203 -4.61 -10.05 -10.23
C LYS A 203 -5.35 -8.75 -9.90
N LEU A 204 -4.96 -8.07 -8.82
CA LEU A 204 -5.52 -6.76 -8.45
C LEU A 204 -5.22 -5.67 -9.51
N LEU A 205 -4.05 -5.72 -10.15
CA LEU A 205 -3.71 -4.81 -11.25
C LEU A 205 -4.52 -5.08 -12.51
N LEU A 206 -4.78 -6.35 -12.84
CA LEU A 206 -5.67 -6.68 -13.96
C LEU A 206 -7.10 -6.17 -13.71
N LEU A 207 -7.58 -6.24 -12.47
CA LEU A 207 -8.87 -5.66 -12.07
C LEU A 207 -8.90 -4.14 -12.26
N ILE A 208 -7.84 -3.44 -11.85
CA ILE A 208 -7.68 -2.00 -12.10
C ILE A 208 -7.64 -1.72 -13.60
N GLU A 209 -6.87 -2.48 -14.37
CA GLU A 209 -6.70 -2.29 -15.80
C GLU A 209 -8.03 -2.41 -16.55
N ARG A 210 -8.84 -3.43 -16.20
CA ARG A 210 -10.15 -3.65 -16.80
C ARG A 210 -11.11 -2.50 -16.53
N THR A 211 -11.04 -1.87 -15.36
CA THR A 211 -12.02 -0.87 -14.94
C THR A 211 -11.57 0.57 -15.19
N PHE A 212 -10.37 0.94 -14.76
CA PHE A 212 -9.83 2.29 -14.77
C PHE A 212 -8.69 2.49 -15.77
N GLY A 213 -8.11 1.40 -16.27
CA GLY A 213 -6.83 1.45 -16.97
C GLY A 213 -5.67 1.80 -16.03
N PHE A 214 -4.55 2.20 -16.61
CA PHE A 214 -3.32 2.50 -15.86
C PHE A 214 -2.91 3.97 -15.90
N ASP A 215 -3.74 4.81 -16.52
CA ASP A 215 -3.47 6.23 -16.74
C ASP A 215 -3.46 7.05 -15.45
N ASN A 216 -4.05 6.53 -14.37
CA ASN A 216 -4.16 7.23 -13.08
C ASN A 216 -3.59 6.42 -11.91
N ILE A 217 -2.58 5.59 -12.18
CA ILE A 217 -1.84 4.90 -11.12
C ILE A 217 -1.12 5.94 -10.25
N THR A 218 -1.33 5.86 -8.93
CA THR A 218 -0.66 6.70 -7.95
C THR A 218 0.79 6.25 -7.70
N CYS A 219 1.64 7.11 -7.14
CA CYS A 219 3.01 6.74 -6.77
C CYS A 219 3.06 5.53 -5.82
N LEU A 220 2.10 5.43 -4.89
CA LEU A 220 1.99 4.30 -3.98
C LEU A 220 1.68 3.00 -4.72
N MET A 221 0.70 3.03 -5.63
CA MET A 221 0.38 1.85 -6.45
C MET A 221 1.57 1.46 -7.34
N ALA A 222 2.26 2.42 -7.93
CA ALA A 222 3.45 2.16 -8.74
C ALA A 222 4.58 1.52 -7.92
N TYR A 223 4.76 1.91 -6.66
CA TYR A 223 5.67 1.23 -5.75
C TYR A 223 5.29 -0.24 -5.52
N CYS A 224 3.99 -0.50 -5.31
CA CYS A 224 3.48 -1.86 -5.13
C CYS A 224 3.72 -2.70 -6.39
N VAL A 225 3.43 -2.13 -7.57
CA VAL A 225 3.66 -2.73 -8.89
C VAL A 225 5.15 -3.07 -9.09
N TYR A 226 6.05 -2.14 -8.78
CA TYR A 226 7.50 -2.37 -8.84
C TYR A 226 7.95 -3.47 -7.89
N THR A 227 7.45 -3.46 -6.66
CA THR A 227 7.79 -4.46 -5.63
C THR A 227 7.31 -5.85 -6.04
N GLY A 228 6.09 -5.97 -6.56
CA GLY A 228 5.56 -7.21 -7.13
C GLY A 228 6.37 -7.71 -8.34
N ALA A 229 6.69 -6.83 -9.29
CA ALA A 229 7.52 -7.19 -10.44
C ALA A 229 8.88 -7.75 -10.01
N SER A 230 9.54 -7.08 -9.07
CA SER A 230 10.85 -7.51 -8.57
C SER A 230 10.82 -8.85 -7.84
N ALA A 231 9.68 -9.25 -7.27
CA ALA A 231 9.48 -10.58 -6.67
C ALA A 231 9.55 -11.70 -7.71
N LEU A 232 8.99 -11.49 -8.90
CA LEU A 232 8.90 -12.49 -9.97
C LEU A 232 10.08 -12.46 -10.95
N LEU A 233 10.98 -11.47 -10.86
CA LEU A 233 12.11 -11.32 -11.79
C LEU A 233 13.01 -12.55 -11.85
N ARG A 234 13.20 -13.26 -10.73
CA ARG A 234 14.06 -14.45 -10.69
C ARG A 234 13.45 -15.59 -11.52
N ASP A 235 12.16 -15.86 -11.35
CA ASP A 235 11.47 -16.91 -12.10
C ASP A 235 11.31 -16.54 -13.58
N ALA A 236 11.04 -15.27 -13.89
CA ALA A 236 10.99 -14.80 -15.27
C ALA A 236 12.33 -15.03 -15.99
N LYS A 237 13.47 -14.86 -15.30
CA LYS A 237 14.81 -15.11 -15.84
C LYS A 237 15.14 -16.59 -16.02
N SER A 238 14.63 -17.45 -15.15
CA SER A 238 14.85 -18.90 -15.28
C SER A 238 14.02 -19.53 -16.40
N GLY A 239 13.24 -18.72 -17.13
CA GLY A 239 12.44 -19.16 -18.27
C GLY A 239 10.99 -19.52 -17.91
N ASN A 240 10.53 -19.20 -16.69
CA ASN A 240 9.13 -19.41 -16.32
C ASN A 240 8.22 -18.43 -17.11
N ALA A 241 7.46 -18.98 -18.05
CA ALA A 241 6.58 -18.21 -18.94
C ALA A 241 5.46 -17.46 -18.19
N ASP A 242 4.89 -18.06 -17.13
CA ASP A 242 3.85 -17.41 -16.32
C ASP A 242 4.41 -16.20 -15.57
N ALA A 243 5.58 -16.37 -14.93
CA ALA A 243 6.26 -15.27 -14.25
C ALA A 243 6.64 -14.16 -15.23
N ALA A 244 7.13 -14.51 -16.43
CA ALA A 244 7.46 -13.53 -17.47
C ALA A 244 6.23 -12.74 -17.94
N ALA A 245 5.09 -13.41 -18.15
CA ALA A 245 3.83 -12.75 -18.52
C ALA A 245 3.35 -11.76 -17.44
N LYS A 246 3.41 -12.16 -16.16
CA LYS A 246 3.08 -11.28 -15.02
C LYS A 246 4.02 -10.07 -14.93
N VAL A 247 5.32 -10.27 -15.14
CA VAL A 247 6.29 -9.16 -15.24
C VAL A 247 5.97 -8.20 -16.38
N GLN A 248 5.43 -8.69 -17.50
CA GLN A 248 4.95 -7.82 -18.59
C GLN A 248 3.73 -7.00 -18.15
N THR A 249 2.77 -7.58 -17.42
CA THR A 249 1.63 -6.85 -16.81
C THR A 249 2.15 -5.70 -15.94
N PHE A 250 3.07 -5.97 -15.01
CA PHE A 250 3.66 -4.93 -14.15
C PHE A 250 4.39 -3.85 -14.95
N THR A 251 5.16 -4.25 -15.97
CA THR A 251 5.90 -3.32 -16.82
C THR A 251 4.96 -2.42 -17.63
N ARG A 252 3.83 -2.96 -18.11
CA ARG A 252 2.79 -2.20 -18.82
C ARG A 252 2.15 -1.16 -17.90
N ALA A 253 1.82 -1.54 -16.66
CA ALA A 253 1.30 -0.63 -15.64
C ALA A 253 2.26 0.53 -15.37
N LEU A 254 3.52 0.24 -15.06
CA LEU A 254 4.54 1.26 -14.79
C LEU A 254 4.81 2.16 -15.99
N ARG A 255 4.87 1.61 -17.21
CA ARG A 255 5.11 2.38 -18.44
C ARG A 255 3.98 3.36 -18.72
N THR A 256 2.75 2.96 -18.46
CA THR A 256 1.58 3.84 -18.63
C THR A 256 1.60 4.95 -17.58
N GLY A 257 1.82 4.60 -16.31
CA GLY A 257 1.94 5.58 -15.22
C GLY A 257 3.10 6.57 -15.40
N ALA A 258 4.23 6.12 -15.95
CA ALA A 258 5.40 6.97 -16.18
C ALA A 258 5.13 8.14 -17.14
N LYS A 259 4.15 8.01 -18.04
CA LYS A 259 3.73 9.10 -18.94
C LYS A 259 3.24 10.34 -18.17
N LYS A 260 2.63 10.15 -16.99
CA LYS A 260 2.14 11.23 -16.13
C LYS A 260 3.05 11.52 -14.94
N CYS A 261 3.84 10.54 -14.51
CA CYS A 261 4.75 10.68 -13.38
C CYS A 261 6.17 10.20 -13.75
N PRO A 262 7.07 11.12 -14.15
CA PRO A 262 8.45 10.78 -14.54
C PRO A 262 9.26 10.07 -13.45
N LEU A 263 8.86 10.22 -12.18
CA LEU A 263 9.50 9.52 -11.05
C LEU A 263 9.49 7.99 -11.20
N LEU A 264 8.59 7.44 -12.01
CA LEU A 264 8.47 5.99 -12.25
C LEU A 264 9.46 5.44 -13.30
N GLU A 265 10.15 6.29 -14.05
CA GLU A 265 11.13 5.88 -15.08
C GLU A 265 12.27 5.06 -14.47
N ARG A 266 12.75 5.47 -13.29
CA ARG A 266 13.79 4.73 -12.57
C ARG A 266 13.37 3.31 -12.23
N SER A 267 12.12 3.11 -11.79
CA SER A 267 11.58 1.79 -11.47
C SER A 267 11.50 0.90 -12.71
N LEU A 268 11.10 1.46 -13.85
CA LEU A 268 11.09 0.77 -15.15
C LEU A 268 12.49 0.34 -15.57
N ASP A 269 13.46 1.23 -15.45
CA ASP A 269 14.84 0.93 -15.83
C ASP A 269 15.45 -0.15 -14.97
N ILE A 270 15.16 -0.18 -13.67
CA ILE A 270 15.61 -1.25 -12.77
C ILE A 270 15.00 -2.59 -13.19
N ILE A 271 13.70 -2.66 -13.51
CA ILE A 271 13.05 -3.90 -13.95
C ILE A 271 13.61 -4.38 -15.28
N LYS A 272 13.76 -3.49 -16.27
CA LYS A 272 14.35 -3.81 -17.57
C LYS A 272 15.78 -4.32 -17.41
N LYS A 273 16.64 -3.58 -16.70
CA LYS A 273 18.01 -4.01 -16.39
C LYS A 273 18.00 -5.33 -15.65
N GLY A 274 17.04 -5.52 -14.74
CA GLY A 274 16.72 -6.78 -14.10
C GLY A 274 16.62 -7.89 -15.12
N LEU A 275 15.60 -7.88 -15.98
CA LEU A 275 15.34 -8.91 -17.00
C LEU A 275 16.54 -9.22 -17.91
N PHE A 276 17.29 -8.20 -18.33
CA PHE A 276 18.39 -8.37 -19.30
C PHE A 276 19.78 -8.62 -18.68
N LYS A 277 19.94 -8.51 -17.35
CA LYS A 277 21.24 -8.78 -16.71
C LYS A 277 21.47 -10.30 -16.63
N PRO A 278 22.58 -10.82 -17.21
CA PRO A 278 22.91 -12.24 -17.10
C PRO A 278 23.09 -12.62 -15.62
N SER A 279 22.64 -13.82 -15.25
CA SER A 279 22.90 -14.35 -13.91
C SER A 279 24.42 -14.41 -13.69
N PRO A 280 24.93 -14.01 -12.50
CA PRO A 280 26.32 -14.29 -12.18
C PRO A 280 26.53 -15.81 -12.24
N ALA A 281 27.58 -16.21 -12.96
CA ALA A 281 28.01 -17.60 -13.12
C ALA A 281 28.42 -18.22 -11.79
#